data_AF-X7ZHI8-F1
#
_entry.id   AF-X7ZHI8-F1
#
_cell.length_a   1.000
_cell.length_b   1.000
_cell.length_c   1.000
_cell.angle_alpha   90.00
_cell.angle_beta   90.00
_cell.angle_gamma   90.00
#
_symmetry.space_group_name_H-M   'P 1'
#
loop_
_entity.id
_entity.type
_entity.pdbx_description
1 polymer ?
#
loop_
_entity_poly.entity_id
_entity_poly.type
_entity_poly.pdbx_seq_one_letter_code
_entity_poly.pdbx_strand_id
1 'polypeptide(L)' 'MRETTWKWDCLLPDGTIEYDPAKSIAAYTPGPHGILTGVFHTDITSGACKGNVDMPVSAKPAFEPESVI' A
#
# COMPACT_ATOMS: atom_id res chain seq x y z
N MET A 1 -7.36 -7.30 -7.08
CA MET A 1 -7.26 -6.86 -5.67
C MET A 1 -6.29 -7.79 -4.96
N ARG A 2 -5.36 -7.25 -4.17
CA ARG A 2 -4.40 -8.04 -3.39
C ARG A 2 -4.50 -7.68 -1.92
N GLU A 3 -4.57 -8.67 -1.05
CA GLU A 3 -4.58 -8.50 0.41
C GLU A 3 -3.22 -8.85 1.02
N THR A 4 -2.88 -8.22 2.14
CA THR A 4 -1.64 -8.53 2.90
C THR A 4 -1.85 -8.22 4.38
N THR A 5 -1.41 -9.12 5.25
CA THR A 5 -1.35 -8.92 6.71
C THR A 5 0.09 -8.70 7.11
N TRP A 6 0.34 -7.67 7.91
CA TRP A 6 1.68 -7.25 8.32
C TRP A 6 1.62 -6.43 9.61
N LYS A 7 2.74 -5.84 10.03
CA LYS A 7 2.77 -4.90 11.17
C LYS A 7 3.15 -3.52 10.68
N TRP A 8 2.31 -2.53 10.97
CA TRP A 8 2.54 -1.12 10.68
C TRP A 8 3.59 -0.55 11.62
N ASP A 9 4.58 0.13 11.05
CA ASP A 9 5.61 0.84 11.80
C ASP A 9 5.01 2.16 12.33
N CYS A 10 4.60 2.16 13.59
CA CYS A 10 4.04 3.32 14.29
C CYS A 10 5.15 4.10 14.99
N LEU A 11 5.58 5.21 14.40
CA LEU A 11 6.56 6.11 15.04
C LEU A 11 5.88 6.95 16.13
N LEU A 12 6.32 6.78 17.37
CA LEU A 12 5.80 7.50 18.54
C LEU A 12 6.50 8.87 18.73
N PRO A 13 5.89 9.81 19.48
CA PRO A 13 6.48 11.14 19.70
C PRO A 13 7.85 11.15 20.39
N ASP A 14 8.18 10.08 21.14
CA ASP A 14 9.48 9.91 21.79
C ASP A 14 10.57 9.32 20.88
N GLY A 15 10.23 9.04 19.61
CA GLY A 15 11.12 8.47 18.60
C GLY A 15 11.22 6.95 18.60
N THR A 16 10.51 6.25 19.48
CA THR A 16 10.43 4.79 19.44
C THR A 16 9.42 4.31 18.39
N ILE A 17 9.55 3.06 17.94
CA ILE A 17 8.64 2.45 16.96
C ILE A 17 7.86 1.33 17.64
N GLU A 18 6.52 1.43 17.61
CA GLU A 18 5.61 0.33 17.90
C GLU A 18 5.22 -0.39 16.59
N TYR A 19 5.00 -1.69 16.64
CA TYR A 19 4.67 -2.50 15.46
C TYR A 19 3.25 -3.04 15.56
N ASP A 20 2.31 -2.31 14.96
CA ASP A 20 0.87 -2.50 15.14
C ASP A 20 0.27 -3.46 14.11
N PRO A 21 -0.58 -4.42 14.49
CA PRO A 21 -1.14 -5.38 13.54
C PRO A 21 -2.04 -4.70 12.50
N ALA A 22 -1.72 -4.90 11.22
CA ALA A 22 -2.37 -4.23 10.09
C ALA A 22 -2.78 -5.22 8.98
N LYS A 23 -3.89 -4.87 8.30
CA LYS A 23 -4.35 -5.54 7.09
C LYS A 23 -4.46 -4.50 5.98
N SER A 24 -3.89 -4.79 4.82
CA SER A 24 -3.95 -3.89 3.67
C SER A 24 -4.55 -4.55 2.44
N ILE A 25 -5.16 -3.70 1.61
CA ILE A 25 -5.80 -4.05 0.36
C ILE A 25 -5.27 -3.09 -0.71
N ALA A 26 -4.63 -3.65 -1.75
CA ALA A 26 -4.30 -2.91 -2.96
C ALA A 26 -5.35 -3.21 -4.04
N ALA A 27 -6.04 -2.17 -4.50
CA ALA A 27 -6.97 -2.22 -5.61
C ALA A 27 -6.49 -1.28 -6.72
N TYR A 28 -6.43 -1.81 -7.95
CA TYR A 28 -5.96 -1.08 -9.13
C TYR A 28 -7.04 -1.10 -10.21
N THR A 29 -7.21 0.03 -10.88
CA THR A 29 -7.95 0.18 -12.11
C THR A 29 -6.95 0.22 -13.28
N PRO A 30 -7.09 -0.66 -14.29
CA PRO A 30 -6.29 -0.60 -15.50
C PRO A 30 -6.50 0.69 -16.29
N GLY A 31 -5.40 1.25 -16.79
CA GLY A 31 -5.37 2.40 -17.69
C GLY A 31 -4.59 2.13 -18.98
N PRO A 32 -4.46 3.14 -19.85
CA PRO A 32 -3.70 3.03 -21.10
C PRO A 32 -2.23 2.64 -20.87
N HIS A 33 -1.60 2.04 -21.88
CA HIS A 33 -0.17 1.69 -21.86
C HIS A 33 0.27 0.84 -20.66
N GLY A 34 -0.64 0.02 -20.11
CA GLY A 34 -0.35 -0.82 -18.95
C GLY A 34 -0.19 -0.07 -17.62
N ILE A 35 -0.51 1.22 -17.59
CA ILE A 35 -0.56 2.00 -16.35
C ILE A 35 -1.70 1.49 -15.47
N LEU A 36 -1.43 1.33 -14.18
CA LEU A 36 -2.43 1.02 -13.16
C LEU A 36 -2.51 2.19 -12.19
N THR A 37 -3.72 2.60 -11.82
CA THR A 37 -3.94 3.60 -10.76
C THR A 37 -4.90 3.05 -9.73
N GLY A 38 -4.76 3.43 -8.47
CA GLY A 38 -5.67 2.95 -7.45
C GLY A 38 -5.34 3.40 -6.05
N VAL A 39 -5.78 2.60 -5.08
CA VAL A 39 -5.63 2.88 -3.66
C VAL A 39 -5.03 1.67 -2.95
N PHE A 40 -4.10 1.94 -2.05
CA PHE A 40 -3.62 1.01 -1.04
C PHE A 40 -4.24 1.41 0.30
N HIS A 41 -5.32 0.72 0.66
CA HIS A 41 -6.04 0.92 1.92
C HIS A 41 -5.42 0.03 2.99
N THR A 42 -5.20 0.57 4.19
CA THR A 42 -4.68 -0.19 5.34
C THR A 42 -5.53 0.08 6.57
N ASP A 43 -6.01 -0.99 7.19
CA ASP A 43 -6.63 -0.99 8.51
C ASP A 43 -5.59 -1.40 9.57
N ILE A 44 -5.37 -0.54 10.57
CA ILE A 44 -4.51 -0.80 11.73
C ILE A 44 -5.42 -1.13 12.91
N THR A 45 -5.40 -2.39 13.35
CA THR A 45 -6.49 -2.94 14.17
C THR A 45 -6.35 -2.65 15.68
N SER A 46 -5.12 -2.38 16.15
CA SER A 46 -4.81 -2.07 17.55
C SER A 46 -3.51 -1.28 17.66
N GLY A 47 -3.14 -0.89 18.89
CA GLY A 47 -1.90 -0.16 19.17
C GLY A 47 -2.06 1.36 19.06
N ALA A 48 -0.97 2.09 19.20
CA ALA A 48 -0.97 3.55 19.22
C ALA A 48 -1.44 4.17 17.89
N CYS A 49 -1.15 3.51 16.75
CA CYS A 49 -1.54 3.99 15.42
C CYS A 49 -2.89 3.39 14.94
N LYS A 50 -3.71 2.84 15.83
CA LYS A 50 -5.03 2.30 15.47
C LYS A 50 -5.83 3.31 14.64
N GLY A 51 -6.28 2.88 13.47
CA GLY A 51 -6.95 3.74 12.49
C GLY A 51 -6.89 3.14 11.10
N ASN A 52 -7.00 4.00 10.09
CA ASN A 52 -6.83 3.63 8.70
C ASN A 52 -5.94 4.61 7.96
N VAL A 53 -5.32 4.12 6.88
CA VAL A 53 -4.52 4.92 5.95
C VAL A 53 -4.92 4.57 4.52
N ASP A 54 -5.31 5.59 3.76
CA ASP A 54 -5.51 5.49 2.32
C ASP A 54 -4.36 6.14 1.57
N MET A 55 -3.63 5.35 0.79
CA MET A 55 -2.54 5.82 -0.06
C MET A 55 -2.93 5.71 -1.54
N PRO A 56 -3.02 6.84 -2.27
CA PRO A 56 -3.09 6.80 -3.73
C PRO A 56 -1.82 6.16 -4.29
N VAL A 57 -1.98 5.20 -5.20
CA VAL A 57 -0.86 4.48 -5.81
C VAL A 57 -1.00 4.43 -7.33
N SER A 58 0.14 4.41 -8.01
CA SER A 58 0.24 4.15 -9.44
C SER A 58 1.36 3.15 -9.72
N ALA A 59 1.14 2.25 -10.66
CA ALA A 59 2.16 1.34 -11.15
C ALA A 59 2.26 1.46 -12.67
N LYS A 60 3.47 1.29 -13.20
CA LYS A 60 3.75 1.24 -14.64
C LYS A 60 4.62 0.04 -14.96
N PRO A 61 4.57 -0.48 -16.19
CA PRO A 61 5.52 -1.49 -16.64
C PRO A 61 6.97 -1.03 -16.38
N ALA A 62 7.80 -1.94 -15.86
CA ALA A 62 9.23 -1.65 -15.67
C ALA A 62 9.99 -1.56 -17.00
N PHE A 63 9.46 -2.23 -18.03
CA PHE A 63 9.94 -2.20 -19.41
C PHE A 63 8.73 -1.93 -20.33
N GLU A 64 8.92 -1.13 -21.38
CA GLU A 64 7.88 -0.87 -22.36
C GLU A 64 7.55 -2.18 -23.10
N PRO A 65 6.27 -2.47 -23.42
CA PRO A 65 5.91 -3.67 -24.17
C PRO A 65 6.65 -3.82 -25.51
N GLU A 66 7.04 -2.69 -26.13
CA GLU A 66 7.76 -2.66 -27.41
C GLU A 66 9.27 -2.97 -27.29
N SER A 67 9.80 -3.03 -26.06
CA SER A 67 11.23 -3.30 -25.81
C SER A 67 11.56 -4.77 -25.55
N VAL A 68 10.56 -5.66 -25.63
CA VAL A 68 10.73 -7.11 -25.66
C VAL A 68 10.67 -7.58 -27.11
N ILE A 69 11.78 -7.42 -27.83
CA ILE A 69 12.03 -8.01 -29.16
C ILE A 69 12.98 -9.19 -29.00
#